data_AF-A0A8I2D7A7-F1
#
_entry.id   AF-A0A8I2D7A7-F1
#
_cell.length_a   1.000
_cell.length_b   1.000
_cell.length_c   1.000
_cell.angle_alpha   90.00
_cell.angle_beta   90.00
_cell.angle_gamma   90.00
#
_symmetry.space_group_name_H-M   'P 1'
#
loop_
_entity.id
_entity.type
_entity.pdbx_description
1 polymer ?
#
loop_
_entity_poly.entity_id
_entity_poly.type
_entity_poly.pdbx_seq_one_letter_code
_entity_poly.pdbx_strand_id
1 'polypeptide(L)'
;MDGIVEIFHHTDFNGICKKFASEESCLEYLALKKWEGGYICRNCGHNNYCKGNTPYSRRCTRCKREESAKAHTIFHYCRLPLPEAFRFANIVCHNPKISSYELARYFNLRQMTCWKLKKKIVECLESGLKNF
;
A
#
# COMPACT_ATOMS: atom_id res chain seq x y z
N MET A 1 7.03 6.57 -8.25
CA MET A 1 7.13 6.34 -6.79
C MET A 1 6.08 7.23 -6.14
N ASP A 2 4.78 6.93 -6.24
CA ASP A 2 4.17 5.60 -6.14
C ASP A 2 2.96 5.41 -7.08
N GLY A 3 3.18 4.73 -8.21
CA GLY A 3 2.11 4.20 -9.08
C GLY A 3 1.26 3.11 -8.41
N ILE A 4 1.41 2.92 -7.09
CA ILE A 4 0.60 2.02 -6.29
C ILE A 4 -0.86 2.48 -6.31
N VAL A 5 -1.11 3.79 -6.25
CA VAL A 5 -2.48 4.34 -6.24
C VAL A 5 -3.11 4.44 -7.62
N GLU A 6 -2.31 4.45 -8.70
CA GLU A 6 -2.80 4.55 -10.09
C GLU A 6 -3.79 3.43 -10.44
N ILE A 7 -3.53 2.21 -9.97
CA ILE A 7 -4.45 1.09 -10.24
C ILE A 7 -5.86 1.33 -9.70
N PHE A 8 -5.98 2.09 -8.61
CA PHE A 8 -7.27 2.38 -8.00
C PHE A 8 -8.07 3.44 -8.77
N HIS A 9 -7.47 4.15 -9.72
CA HIS A 9 -8.17 5.09 -10.60
C HIS A 9 -8.63 4.45 -11.92
N HIS A 10 -7.96 3.40 -12.36
CA HIS A 10 -8.20 2.75 -13.66
C HIS A 10 -8.91 1.39 -13.55
N THR A 11 -9.25 0.95 -12.34
CA THR A 11 -9.90 -0.33 -12.09
C THR A 11 -11.09 -0.13 -11.17
N ASP A 12 -12.24 -0.66 -11.60
CA ASP A 12 -13.47 -0.66 -10.82
C ASP A 12 -13.37 -1.59 -9.61
N PHE A 13 -14.36 -1.52 -8.73
CA PHE A 13 -14.37 -2.29 -7.49
C PHE A 13 -14.29 -3.80 -7.74
N ASN A 14 -15.01 -4.32 -8.73
CA ASN A 14 -14.98 -5.74 -9.07
C ASN A 14 -13.62 -6.19 -9.61
N GLY A 15 -12.97 -5.38 -10.44
CA GLY A 15 -11.62 -5.63 -10.91
C GLY A 15 -10.62 -5.70 -9.77
N ILE A 16 -10.72 -4.81 -8.77
CA ILE A 16 -9.89 -4.85 -7.56
C ILE A 16 -10.14 -6.13 -6.75
N CYS A 17 -11.41 -6.49 -6.51
CA CYS A 17 -11.76 -7.70 -5.77
C CYS A 17 -11.21 -8.97 -6.42
N LYS A 18 -11.25 -9.06 -7.76
CA LYS A 18 -10.73 -10.21 -8.50
C LYS A 18 -9.20 -10.24 -8.51
N LYS A 19 -8.56 -9.12 -8.83
CA LYS A 19 -7.10 -9.03 -8.99
C LYS A 19 -6.36 -9.15 -7.65
N PHE A 20 -6.96 -8.64 -6.58
CA PHE A 20 -6.36 -8.55 -5.25
C PHE A 20 -7.16 -9.37 -4.23
N ALA A 21 -7.43 -10.64 -4.59
CA ALA A 21 -8.18 -11.57 -3.76
C ALA A 21 -7.35 -12.20 -2.63
N SER A 22 -6.01 -12.13 -2.69
CA SER A 22 -5.10 -12.76 -1.73
C SER A 22 -4.03 -11.80 -1.20
N GLU A 23 -3.46 -12.11 -0.04
CA GLU A 23 -2.30 -11.37 0.49
C GLU A 23 -1.13 -11.36 -0.49
N GLU A 24 -0.87 -12.50 -1.15
CA GLU A 24 0.25 -12.67 -2.07
C GLU A 24 0.13 -11.77 -3.30
N SER A 25 -1.04 -11.74 -3.94
CA SER A 25 -1.30 -10.87 -5.11
C SER A 25 -1.16 -9.38 -4.76
N CYS A 26 -1.57 -8.99 -3.55
CA CYS A 26 -1.37 -7.63 -3.06
C CYS A 26 0.11 -7.32 -2.82
N LEU A 27 0.84 -8.19 -2.12
CA LEU A 27 2.26 -8.00 -1.81
C LEU A 27 3.14 -7.97 -3.05
N GLU A 28 2.86 -8.84 -4.02
CA GLU A 28 3.54 -8.87 -5.30
C GLU A 28 3.39 -7.54 -6.04
N TYR A 29 2.15 -7.04 -6.15
CA TYR A 29 1.90 -5.75 -6.78
C TYR A 29 2.59 -4.59 -6.05
N LEU A 30 2.53 -4.57 -4.72
CA LEU A 30 3.22 -3.56 -3.91
C LEU A 30 4.73 -3.59 -4.16
N ALA A 31 5.34 -4.78 -4.16
CA ALA A 31 6.77 -4.93 -4.41
C ALA A 31 7.16 -4.50 -5.83
N LEU A 32 6.39 -4.93 -6.83
CA LEU A 32 6.63 -4.58 -8.22
C LEU A 32 6.58 -3.07 -8.42
N LYS A 33 5.54 -2.40 -7.92
CA LYS A 33 5.39 -0.95 -8.08
C LYS A 33 6.36 -0.13 -7.23
N LYS A 34 6.65 -0.57 -6.02
CA LYS A 34 7.59 0.10 -5.12
C LYS A 34 9.01 0.15 -5.68
N TRP A 35 9.45 -0.92 -6.35
CA TRP A 35 10.80 -1.04 -6.86
C TRP A 35 10.87 -1.19 -8.39
N GLU A 36 9.88 -0.64 -9.09
CA GLU A 36 9.81 -0.62 -10.56
C GLU A 36 11.03 0.08 -11.18
N GLY A 37 11.53 1.14 -10.52
CA GLY A 37 12.75 1.86 -10.89
C GLY A 37 14.05 1.28 -10.31
N GLY A 38 14.00 0.08 -9.71
CA GLY A 38 15.13 -0.55 -9.04
C GLY A 38 15.09 -0.44 -7.51
N TYR A 39 15.89 -1.29 -6.86
CA TYR A 39 16.08 -1.24 -5.40
C TYR A 39 17.15 -0.24 -5.04
N ILE A 40 16.87 0.64 -4.07
CA ILE A 40 17.86 1.45 -3.37
C ILE A 40 17.54 1.35 -1.89
N CYS A 41 18.50 0.84 -1.10
CA CYS A 41 18.33 0.73 0.33
C CYS A 41 18.20 2.14 0.94
N ARG A 42 17.04 2.44 1.52
CA ARG A 42 16.76 3.74 2.16
C ARG A 42 17.71 4.08 3.32
N ASN A 43 18.41 3.09 3.88
CA ASN A 43 19.35 3.31 4.98
C ASN A 43 20.79 3.61 4.53
N CYS A 44 21.27 3.02 3.44
CA CYS A 44 22.68 3.13 3.06
C CYS A 44 22.95 3.39 1.57
N GLY A 45 21.89 3.57 0.76
CA GLY A 45 21.99 3.85 -0.67
C GLY A 45 22.42 2.66 -1.54
N HIS A 46 22.70 1.49 -0.97
CA HIS A 46 23.13 0.33 -1.76
C HIS A 46 21.98 -0.26 -2.59
N ASN A 47 22.27 -0.69 -3.81
CA ASN A 47 21.29 -1.15 -4.79
C ASN A 47 21.17 -2.69 -4.90
N ASN A 48 22.06 -3.45 -4.28
CA ASN A 48 21.95 -4.91 -4.25
C ASN A 48 21.12 -5.38 -3.04
N TYR A 49 20.28 -6.39 -3.29
CA TYR A 49 19.44 -7.03 -2.29
C TYR A 49 19.40 -8.55 -2.46
N CYS A 50 19.05 -9.24 -1.39
CA CYS A 50 18.59 -10.62 -1.40
C CYS A 50 17.14 -10.69 -0.90
N LYS A 51 16.53 -11.88 -0.98
CA LYS A 51 15.20 -12.13 -0.38
C LYS A 51 15.27 -11.85 1.13
N GLY A 52 14.32 -11.07 1.63
CA GLY A 52 14.17 -10.88 3.08
C GLY A 52 13.36 -12.00 3.73
N ASN A 53 13.07 -11.83 5.01
CA ASN A 53 12.39 -12.81 5.84
C ASN A 53 10.87 -12.82 5.59
N THR A 54 10.30 -11.68 5.17
CA THR A 54 8.87 -11.56 4.88
C THR A 54 8.59 -11.70 3.37
N PRO A 55 7.40 -12.19 2.94
CA PRO A 55 7.10 -12.35 1.53
C PRO A 55 7.26 -11.04 0.75
N TYR A 56 7.90 -11.13 -0.41
CA TYR A 56 8.18 -10.00 -1.31
C TYR A 56 9.01 -8.85 -0.68
N SER A 57 9.65 -9.09 0.47
CA SER A 57 10.59 -8.14 1.06
C SER A 57 11.97 -8.22 0.42
N ARG A 58 12.72 -7.12 0.52
CA ARG A 58 14.09 -7.02 0.03
C ARG A 58 15.01 -6.70 1.20
N ARG A 59 16.07 -7.49 1.34
CA ARG A 59 17.10 -7.28 2.36
C ARG A 59 18.37 -6.76 1.71
N CYS A 60 18.86 -5.62 2.17
CA CYS A 60 20.10 -5.03 1.66
C CYS A 60 21.28 -5.96 1.96
N THR A 61 22.08 -6.27 0.95
CA THR A 61 23.25 -7.16 1.12
C THR A 61 24.39 -6.48 1.90
N ARG A 62 24.44 -5.14 1.94
CA ARG A 62 25.46 -4.35 2.65
C ARG A 62 25.12 -4.12 4.13
N CYS A 63 24.04 -3.40 4.43
CA CYS A 63 23.69 -3.05 5.81
C CYS A 63 22.76 -4.06 6.50
N LYS A 64 22.35 -5.11 5.78
CA LYS A 64 21.46 -6.19 6.26
C LYS A 64 20.08 -5.73 6.73
N ARG A 65 19.69 -4.46 6.53
CA ARG A 65 18.32 -3.99 6.80
C ARG A 65 17.35 -4.56 5.78
N GLU A 66 16.18 -4.94 6.28
CA GLU A 66 15.08 -5.46 5.48
C GLU A 66 14.02 -4.39 5.29
N GLU A 67 13.47 -4.34 4.08
CA GLU A 67 12.36 -3.46 3.73
C GLU A 67 11.22 -4.30 3.15
N SER A 68 10.07 -4.28 3.82
CA SER A 68 8.88 -5.01 3.38
C SER A 68 8.20 -4.32 2.18
N ALA A 69 7.39 -5.07 1.44
CA ALA A 69 6.59 -4.52 0.34
C ALA A 69 5.62 -3.41 0.80
N LYS A 70 5.12 -3.51 2.05
CA LYS A 70 4.21 -2.51 2.65
C LYS A 70 4.92 -1.26 3.17
N ALA A 71 6.21 -1.35 3.52
CA ALA A 71 6.94 -0.24 4.12
C ALA A 71 6.97 0.96 3.16
N HIS A 72 6.87 2.17 3.69
CA HIS A 72 6.88 3.41 2.90
C HIS A 72 5.84 3.45 1.77
N THR A 73 4.64 2.94 2.04
CA THR A 73 3.47 3.03 1.17
C THR A 73 2.26 3.50 2.00
N ILE A 74 1.13 3.78 1.34
CA ILE A 74 -0.15 4.04 2.02
C ILE A 74 -0.58 2.88 2.96
N PHE A 75 -0.07 1.66 2.74
CA PHE A 75 -0.34 0.48 3.56
C PHE A 75 0.70 0.25 4.67
N HIS A 76 1.64 1.17 4.88
CA HIS A 76 2.62 1.08 5.95
C HIS A 76 1.90 1.09 7.32
N TYR A 77 2.19 0.08 8.14
CA TYR A 77 1.54 -0.18 9.44
C TYR A 77 0.03 -0.45 9.35
N CYS A 78 -0.50 -0.74 8.16
CA CYS A 78 -1.88 -1.20 8.02
C CYS A 78 -2.01 -2.61 8.63
N ARG A 79 -2.95 -2.75 9.56
CA ARG A 79 -3.27 -4.01 10.24
C ARG A 79 -4.43 -4.77 9.60
N LEU A 80 -5.07 -4.17 8.60
CA LEU A 80 -6.08 -4.87 7.81
C LEU A 80 -5.40 -5.90 6.91
N PRO A 81 -6.07 -7.03 6.61
CA PRO A 81 -5.69 -7.87 5.50
C PRO A 81 -5.55 -7.02 4.23
N LEU A 82 -4.51 -7.25 3.44
CA LEU A 82 -4.24 -6.44 2.25
C LEU A 82 -5.40 -6.44 1.25
N PRO A 83 -6.10 -7.56 0.97
CA PRO A 83 -7.28 -7.55 0.11
C PRO A 83 -8.35 -6.55 0.58
N GLU A 84 -8.60 -6.47 1.89
CA GLU A 84 -9.53 -5.50 2.47
C GLU A 84 -9.00 -4.07 2.38
N ALA A 85 -7.71 -3.88 2.64
CA ALA A 85 -7.07 -2.57 2.53
C ALA A 85 -7.10 -2.03 1.08
N PHE A 86 -6.94 -2.89 0.07
CA PHE A 86 -7.02 -2.53 -1.35
C PHE A 86 -8.45 -2.14 -1.74
N ARG A 87 -9.47 -2.91 -1.30
CA ARG A 87 -10.88 -2.53 -1.48
C ARG A 87 -11.18 -1.19 -0.82
N PHE A 88 -10.69 -0.97 0.40
CA PHE A 88 -10.82 0.31 1.11
C PHE A 88 -10.19 1.45 0.30
N ALA A 89 -8.96 1.26 -0.19
CA ALA A 89 -8.25 2.26 -0.98
C ALA A 89 -9.01 2.59 -2.28
N ASN A 90 -9.54 1.58 -2.98
CA ASN A 90 -10.33 1.78 -4.18
C ASN A 90 -11.58 2.65 -3.92
N ILE A 91 -12.32 2.40 -2.85
CA ILE A 91 -13.49 3.20 -2.47
C ILE A 91 -13.09 4.65 -2.18
N VAL A 92 -12.00 4.85 -1.43
CA VAL A 92 -11.54 6.21 -1.08
C VAL A 92 -11.00 6.97 -2.30
N CYS A 93 -10.30 6.30 -3.22
CA CYS A 93 -9.82 6.95 -4.45
C CYS A 93 -10.97 7.39 -5.37
N HIS A 94 -12.07 6.61 -5.44
CA HIS A 94 -13.25 6.98 -6.23
C HIS A 94 -14.18 7.97 -5.51
N ASN A 95 -14.19 7.96 -4.17
CA ASN A 95 -14.96 8.90 -3.37
C ASN A 95 -14.15 9.42 -2.16
N PRO A 96 -13.23 10.39 -2.37
CA PRO A 96 -12.39 10.93 -1.29
C PRO A 96 -13.19 11.61 -0.17
N LYS A 97 -14.43 12.03 -0.45
CA LYS A 97 -15.31 12.71 0.51
C LYS A 97 -16.05 11.76 1.45
N ILE A 98 -16.08 10.45 1.18
CA ILE A 98 -16.79 9.44 2.00
C ILE A 98 -16.42 9.55 3.49
N SER A 99 -17.41 9.52 4.38
CA SER A 99 -17.11 9.70 5.80
C SER A 99 -16.38 8.48 6.36
N SER A 100 -15.51 8.71 7.35
CA SER A 100 -14.84 7.61 8.06
C SER A 100 -15.83 6.74 8.85
N TYR A 101 -17.00 7.27 9.20
CA TYR A 101 -18.09 6.51 9.83
C TYR A 101 -18.79 5.57 8.85
N GLU A 102 -19.05 5.99 7.61
CA GLU A 102 -19.60 5.10 6.58
C GLU A 102 -18.64 3.96 6.26
N LEU A 103 -17.34 4.28 6.12
CA LEU A 103 -16.30 3.27 5.95
C LEU A 103 -16.26 2.28 7.13
N ALA A 104 -16.40 2.79 8.36
CA ALA A 104 -16.43 1.96 9.56
C ALA A 104 -17.60 0.97 9.56
N ARG A 105 -18.79 1.42 9.16
CA ARG A 105 -19.98 0.56 9.00
C ARG A 105 -19.79 -0.46 7.90
N TYR A 106 -19.27 -0.04 6.74
CA TYR A 106 -19.10 -0.91 5.57
C TYR A 106 -18.08 -2.03 5.82
N PHE A 107 -16.94 -1.71 6.43
CA PHE A 107 -15.87 -2.68 6.71
C PHE A 107 -15.97 -3.34 8.08
N ASN A 108 -16.97 -3.00 8.89
CA ASN A 108 -17.09 -3.43 10.29
C ASN A 108 -15.79 -3.17 11.11
N LEU A 109 -15.28 -1.94 11.02
CA LEU A 109 -14.03 -1.52 11.66
C LEU A 109 -14.25 -0.40 12.67
N ARG A 110 -13.26 -0.18 13.54
CA ARG A 110 -13.23 1.04 14.36
C ARG A 110 -13.06 2.26 13.47
N GLN A 111 -13.88 3.29 13.68
CA GLN A 111 -13.84 4.53 12.91
C GLN A 111 -12.44 5.17 12.87
N MET A 112 -11.69 5.13 13.98
CA MET A 112 -10.32 5.66 14.01
C MET A 112 -9.34 4.92 13.09
N THR A 113 -9.55 3.61 12.85
CA THR A 113 -8.77 2.84 11.88
C THR A 113 -9.06 3.33 10.47
N CYS A 114 -10.34 3.50 10.14
CA CYS A 114 -10.78 4.03 8.85
C CYS A 114 -10.27 5.45 8.63
N TRP A 115 -10.35 6.33 9.63
CA TRP A 115 -9.86 7.70 9.53
C TRP A 115 -8.36 7.75 9.25
N LYS A 116 -7.53 6.95 9.96
CA LYS A 116 -6.07 6.92 9.74
C LYS A 116 -5.72 6.48 8.32
N LEU A 117 -6.34 5.39 7.84
CA LEU A 117 -6.06 4.88 6.49
C LEU A 117 -6.59 5.83 5.41
N LYS A 118 -7.82 6.33 5.56
CA LYS A 118 -8.40 7.34 4.67
C LYS A 118 -7.51 8.58 4.57
N LYS A 119 -7.07 9.10 5.72
CA LYS A 119 -6.19 10.28 5.78
C LYS A 119 -4.91 10.06 4.98
N LYS A 120 -4.22 8.93 5.16
CA LYS A 120 -3.03 8.58 4.37
C LYS A 120 -3.30 8.54 2.86
N ILE A 121 -4.41 7.96 2.44
CA ILE A 121 -4.77 7.87 1.02
C ILE A 121 -5.06 9.27 0.45
N VAL A 122 -5.88 10.08 1.14
CA VAL A 122 -6.21 11.44 0.70
C VAL A 122 -4.96 12.33 0.66
N GLU A 123 -4.10 12.28 1.67
CA GLU A 123 -2.82 12.99 1.67
C GLU A 123 -1.94 12.57 0.49
N CYS A 124 -1.93 11.27 0.13
CA CYS A 124 -1.21 10.78 -1.04
C CYS A 124 -1.78 11.33 -2.36
N LEU A 125 -3.11 11.48 -2.47
CA LEU A 125 -3.77 12.04 -3.65
C LEU A 125 -3.53 13.55 -3.78
N GLU A 126 -3.55 14.29 -2.67
CA GLU A 126 -3.37 15.75 -2.64
C GLU A 126 -1.91 16.19 -2.78
N SER A 127 -0.98 15.49 -2.10
CA SER A 127 0.43 15.89 -2.06
C SER A 127 1.22 15.53 -3.31
N GLY A 128 0.63 14.79 -4.25
CA GLY A 128 1.29 14.44 -5.50
C GLY A 128 2.70 13.89 -5.28
N LEU A 129 2.85 12.93 -4.35
CA LEU A 129 4.12 12.26 -3.97
C LEU A 129 4.95 13.10 -2.96
N LYS A 130 4.99 12.72 -1.66
CA LYS A 130 6.19 12.98 -0.82
C LYS A 130 6.31 12.37 0.58
N ASN A 131 5.30 11.74 1.19
CA ASN A 131 5.41 11.42 2.62
C ASN A 131 5.01 9.99 3.00
N PHE A 132 5.90 9.00 2.77
CA PHE A 132 5.86 7.68 3.43
C PHE A 132 7.25 7.09 3.69
#